data_AF-A0A8H7GTT9-F1
#
_entry.id   AF-A0A8H7GTT9-F1
#
_cell.length_a   1.000
_cell.length_b   1.000
_cell.length_c   1.000
_cell.angle_alpha   90.00
_cell.angle_beta   90.00
_cell.angle_gamma   90.00
#
_symmetry.space_group_name_H-M   'P 1'
#
loop_
_entity.id
_entity.type
_entity.pdbx_description
1 polymer ?
#
loop_
_entity_poly.entity_id
_entity_poly.type
_entity_poly.pdbx_seq_one_letter_code
_entity_poly.pdbx_strand_id
1 'polypeptide(L)'
;MSKLQKPVRQDYIAKVRYINNLPPPPLNPKFLKYNTTTPLTPAQENEYLLSSLFRKENFNPYIAQIDEEYGMPLNVLQVAGFLDGLAKNALSANNSVPLHAKDRALLRDAGVGKINKLEPGVSFLRRTEYIAERLASAKPEEKPLAKREPANDRVDPDSQLLAVEQSFDDAQKSLDNYKELRHPRKTKLRATAAFPLLPDTGLMDTTFMAVKFTGLALMSRELQAQRSREKGKFDEQLHRDALTCAVYRPITSEDGEWVSVYQMKDKAALQELKSKLDSTEKEQPANLLDGDDTDAPAYRFRHHKNYDMLYHPFSKPYEELALKFVSESGETKSLLAV
;
A
#
# COMPACT_ATOMS: atom_id res chain seq x y z
N MET A 1 27.99 106.38 -29.96
CA MET A 1 28.18 104.92 -29.97
C MET A 1 29.41 104.56 -29.15
N SER A 2 29.23 104.10 -27.91
CA SER A 2 30.29 103.62 -27.02
C SER A 2 30.23 102.09 -26.95
N LYS A 3 31.34 101.42 -27.26
CA LYS A 3 31.46 99.97 -27.45
C LYS A 3 31.10 99.19 -26.18
N LEU A 4 30.29 98.13 -26.31
CA LEU A 4 30.06 97.14 -25.27
C LEU A 4 31.35 96.37 -24.95
N GLN A 5 31.71 96.31 -23.67
CA GLN A 5 32.86 95.57 -23.14
C GLN A 5 32.51 94.07 -23.03
N LYS A 6 33.36 93.18 -23.57
CA LYS A 6 33.11 91.73 -23.52
C LYS A 6 33.34 91.19 -22.10
N PRO A 7 32.45 90.33 -21.55
CA PRO A 7 32.62 89.77 -20.21
C PRO A 7 33.79 88.78 -20.17
N VAL A 8 34.67 88.94 -19.17
CA VAL A 8 35.81 88.04 -18.89
C VAL A 8 35.26 86.76 -18.25
N ARG A 9 35.53 85.59 -18.86
CA ARG A 9 35.12 84.30 -18.31
C ARG A 9 36.10 83.89 -17.21
N GLN A 10 35.60 83.71 -15.99
CA GLN A 10 36.35 83.16 -14.87
C GLN A 10 36.11 81.64 -14.82
N ASP A 11 37.18 80.84 -14.94
CA ASP A 11 37.11 79.38 -14.84
C ASP A 11 37.45 78.91 -13.42
N TYR A 12 36.92 77.75 -13.01
CA TYR A 12 37.09 77.22 -11.65
C TYR A 12 38.52 76.72 -11.41
N ILE A 13 39.24 77.36 -10.48
CA ILE A 13 40.60 76.97 -10.13
C ILE A 13 40.55 75.93 -9.01
N ALA A 14 40.79 74.66 -9.36
CA ALA A 14 40.95 73.57 -8.40
C ALA A 14 42.39 73.05 -8.39
N LYS A 15 42.94 72.79 -7.19
CA LYS A 15 44.28 72.23 -7.02
C LYS A 15 44.25 70.71 -7.21
N VAL A 16 44.57 70.24 -8.41
CA VAL A 16 44.66 68.81 -8.70
C VAL A 16 45.95 68.24 -8.07
N ARG A 17 45.82 67.19 -7.25
CA ARG A 17 46.94 66.38 -6.75
C ARG A 17 46.62 64.91 -6.93
N TYR A 18 47.57 64.13 -7.43
CA TYR A 18 47.48 62.68 -7.49
C TYR A 18 48.20 62.09 -6.28
N ILE A 19 47.49 61.28 -5.49
CA ILE A 19 48.03 60.63 -4.29
C ILE A 19 47.77 59.12 -4.39
N ASN A 20 48.79 58.31 -4.17
CA ASN A 20 48.69 56.85 -4.15
C ASN A 20 48.91 56.33 -2.72
N ASN A 21 47.84 56.22 -1.94
CA ASN A 21 47.92 55.69 -0.58
C ASN A 21 47.96 54.16 -0.62
N LEU A 22 48.98 53.56 0.01
CA LEU A 22 49.12 52.11 0.08
C LEU A 22 48.13 51.49 1.09
N PRO A 23 47.66 50.26 0.86
CA PRO A 23 46.82 49.55 1.81
C PRO A 23 47.62 49.12 3.06
N PRO A 24 46.95 48.93 4.21
CA PRO A 24 47.60 48.39 5.40
C PRO A 24 48.03 46.92 5.21
N PRO A 25 49.05 46.45 5.95
CA PRO A 25 49.56 45.09 5.79
C PRO A 25 48.55 44.03 6.28
N PRO A 26 48.42 42.89 5.56
CA PRO A 26 47.51 41.81 5.96
C PRO A 26 48.13 40.97 7.09
N LEU A 27 47.40 40.82 8.19
CA LEU A 27 47.79 40.03 9.36
C LEU A 27 47.21 38.61 9.30
N ASN A 28 47.88 37.72 8.57
CA ASN A 28 47.43 36.32 8.44
C ASN A 28 47.59 35.52 9.75
N PRO A 29 46.76 34.52 10.01
CA PRO A 29 46.87 33.67 11.20
C PRO A 29 48.12 32.77 11.15
N LYS A 30 48.69 32.46 12.33
CA LYS A 30 49.87 31.58 12.46
C LYS A 30 49.45 30.12 12.64
N PHE A 31 50.00 29.24 11.81
CA PHE A 31 49.78 27.79 11.96
C PHE A 31 50.60 27.21 13.12
N LEU A 32 49.97 26.33 13.90
CA LEU A 32 50.63 25.59 14.99
C LEU A 32 51.10 24.23 14.49
N LYS A 33 52.24 23.75 15.00
CA LYS A 33 52.70 22.38 14.77
C LYS A 33 51.94 21.44 15.68
N TYR A 34 51.30 20.43 15.11
CA TYR A 34 50.60 19.42 15.89
C TYR A 34 51.59 18.38 16.42
N ASN A 35 51.50 18.06 17.71
CA ASN A 35 52.20 16.92 18.30
C ASN A 35 51.33 15.67 18.19
N THR A 36 51.03 15.25 16.96
CA THR A 36 50.31 13.98 16.72
C THR A 36 51.33 12.87 16.57
N THR A 37 51.29 11.91 17.50
CA THR A 37 52.11 10.69 17.64
C THR A 37 53.46 10.85 18.33
N THR A 38 53.73 9.96 19.30
CA THR A 38 55.09 9.61 19.69
C THR A 38 55.82 9.17 18.43
N PRO A 39 56.96 9.79 18.05
CA PRO A 39 57.66 9.43 16.83
C PRO A 39 58.13 7.98 16.97
N LEU A 40 57.42 7.05 16.34
CA LEU A 40 57.90 5.68 16.22
C LEU A 40 59.10 5.71 15.28
N THR A 41 60.18 5.04 15.67
CA THR A 41 61.32 4.93 14.76
C THR A 41 60.97 3.91 13.67
N PRO A 42 61.45 4.10 12.44
CA PRO A 42 61.19 3.16 11.35
C PRO A 42 61.65 1.72 11.68
N ALA A 43 62.64 1.57 12.55
CA ALA A 43 63.08 0.26 13.05
C ALA A 43 62.00 -0.46 13.88
N GLN A 44 61.30 0.26 14.75
CA GLN A 44 60.20 -0.30 15.55
C GLN A 44 59.02 -0.70 14.66
N GLU A 45 58.67 0.16 13.68
CA GLU A 45 57.61 -0.15 12.70
C GLU A 45 57.92 -1.44 11.93
N ASN A 46 59.17 -1.61 11.50
CA ASN A 46 59.61 -2.79 10.76
C ASN A 46 59.50 -4.10 11.58
N GLU A 47 59.85 -4.08 12.86
CA GLU A 47 59.77 -5.28 13.72
C GLU A 47 58.33 -5.77 13.88
N TYR A 48 57.38 -4.85 14.11
CA TYR A 48 55.96 -5.18 14.19
C TYR A 48 55.43 -5.75 12.88
N LEU A 49 55.83 -5.19 11.73
CA LEU A 49 55.39 -5.67 10.42
C LEU A 49 55.98 -7.05 10.10
N LEU A 50 57.27 -7.27 10.33
CA LEU A 50 57.96 -8.52 10.01
C LEU A 50 57.43 -9.70 10.84
N SER A 51 57.14 -9.49 12.13
CA SER A 51 56.53 -10.54 12.96
C SER A 51 55.15 -10.95 12.46
N SER A 52 54.35 -10.00 11.97
CA SER A 52 53.02 -10.27 11.41
C SER A 52 53.10 -11.00 10.05
N LEU A 53 54.08 -10.64 9.22
CA LEU A 53 54.34 -11.29 7.93
C LEU A 53 54.80 -12.72 8.14
N PHE A 54 55.78 -12.94 9.03
CA PHE A 54 56.30 -14.27 9.35
C PHE A 54 55.18 -15.23 9.78
N ARG A 55 54.25 -14.76 10.64
CA ARG A 55 53.11 -15.57 11.10
C ARG A 55 52.13 -15.93 9.98
N LYS A 56 51.99 -15.09 8.95
CA LYS A 56 51.09 -15.34 7.82
C LYS A 56 51.73 -16.26 6.79
N GLU A 57 52.96 -15.96 6.39
CA GLU A 57 53.61 -16.62 5.26
C GLU A 57 54.18 -17.99 5.65
N ASN A 58 54.79 -18.13 6.84
CA ASN A 58 55.48 -19.37 7.17
C ASN A 58 54.56 -20.46 7.73
N PHE A 59 53.41 -20.14 8.32
CA PHE A 59 52.50 -21.17 8.85
C PHE A 59 51.67 -21.87 7.76
N ASN A 60 51.29 -21.15 6.69
CA ASN A 60 50.52 -21.72 5.59
C ASN A 60 51.18 -22.94 4.92
N PRO A 61 52.47 -22.93 4.54
CA PRO A 61 53.10 -24.07 3.89
C PRO A 61 53.23 -25.27 4.84
N TYR A 62 53.50 -25.06 6.13
CA TYR A 62 53.60 -26.17 7.10
C TYR A 62 52.27 -26.91 7.31
N ILE A 63 51.13 -26.20 7.19
CA ILE A 63 49.80 -26.83 7.30
C ILE A 63 49.41 -27.48 5.96
N ALA A 64 49.78 -26.88 4.84
CA ALA A 64 49.41 -27.36 3.52
C ALA A 64 50.24 -28.57 3.06
N GLN A 65 51.49 -28.70 3.49
CA GLN A 65 52.43 -29.75 3.07
C GLN A 65 53.07 -30.39 4.30
N ILE A 66 52.32 -31.28 4.95
CA ILE A 66 52.81 -32.03 6.13
C ILE A 66 53.80 -33.12 5.71
N ASP A 67 53.51 -33.81 4.60
CA ASP A 67 54.29 -34.91 4.02
C ASP A 67 54.00 -35.00 2.51
N GLU A 68 54.75 -35.81 1.77
CA GLU A 68 54.54 -36.07 0.33
C GLU A 68 53.14 -36.62 0.02
N GLU A 69 52.55 -37.37 0.95
CA GLU A 69 51.18 -37.91 0.85
C GLU A 69 50.11 -37.06 1.56
N TYR A 70 50.42 -35.80 1.90
CA TYR A 70 49.48 -34.86 2.54
C TYR A 70 48.80 -35.39 3.83
N GLY A 71 49.50 -36.26 4.57
CA GLY A 71 49.00 -36.85 5.81
C GLY A 71 47.93 -37.94 5.63
N MET A 72 47.66 -38.40 4.40
CA MET A 72 46.75 -39.50 4.10
C MET A 72 47.52 -40.67 3.46
N PRO A 73 48.03 -41.62 4.26
CA PRO A 73 48.87 -42.66 3.73
C PRO A 73 48.10 -43.61 2.80
N LEU A 74 48.52 -43.75 1.55
CA LEU A 74 47.83 -44.58 0.55
C LEU A 74 48.29 -46.04 0.63
N ASN A 75 47.88 -46.74 1.69
CA ASN A 75 48.23 -48.15 1.88
C ASN A 75 47.05 -49.09 1.61
N VAL A 76 47.07 -49.73 0.44
CA VAL A 76 46.01 -50.66 0.01
C VAL A 76 45.97 -51.95 0.84
N LEU A 77 47.06 -52.29 1.55
CA LEU A 77 47.11 -53.45 2.45
C LEU A 77 46.22 -53.27 3.69
N GLN A 78 45.89 -52.03 4.05
CA GLN A 78 44.99 -51.74 5.17
C GLN A 78 43.52 -52.02 4.83
N VAL A 79 43.19 -52.13 3.54
CA VAL A 79 41.83 -52.42 3.08
C VAL A 79 41.58 -53.92 3.17
N ALA A 80 40.75 -54.33 4.14
CA ALA A 80 40.39 -55.72 4.34
C ALA A 80 39.77 -56.33 3.08
N GLY A 81 40.27 -57.51 2.66
CA GLY A 81 39.76 -58.23 1.49
C GLY A 81 40.31 -57.77 0.14
N PHE A 82 41.23 -56.79 0.10
CA PHE A 82 41.86 -56.35 -1.15
C PHE A 82 42.75 -57.42 -1.80
N LEU A 83 43.62 -58.08 -1.01
CA LEU A 83 44.55 -59.09 -1.53
C LEU A 83 43.88 -60.41 -1.94
N ASP A 84 42.72 -60.73 -1.34
CA ASP A 84 42.02 -61.99 -1.53
C ASP A 84 41.17 -62.01 -2.82
N GLY A 85 41.01 -60.86 -3.50
CA GLY A 85 40.28 -60.75 -4.77
C GLY A 85 38.75 -61.00 -4.69
N LEU A 86 38.25 -61.43 -3.53
CA LEU A 86 36.84 -61.73 -3.27
C LEU A 86 36.00 -60.48 -3.06
N ALA A 87 36.59 -59.41 -2.52
CA ALA A 87 35.89 -58.16 -2.22
C ALA A 87 36.14 -57.10 -3.32
N LYS A 88 35.53 -57.30 -4.51
CA LYS A 88 35.55 -56.30 -5.60
C LYS A 88 35.03 -54.92 -5.19
N ASN A 89 34.23 -54.86 -4.12
CA ASN A 89 33.63 -53.65 -3.58
C ASN A 89 34.43 -53.02 -2.43
N ALA A 90 35.59 -53.56 -2.03
CA ALA A 90 36.37 -53.03 -0.91
C ALA A 90 36.89 -51.60 -1.17
N LEU A 91 37.07 -51.24 -2.45
CA LEU A 91 37.51 -49.91 -2.90
C LEU A 91 36.36 -49.00 -3.34
N SER A 92 35.13 -49.52 -3.42
CA SER A 92 33.97 -48.77 -3.91
C SER A 92 32.96 -48.59 -2.77
N ALA A 93 32.81 -47.36 -2.30
CA ALA A 93 31.87 -47.04 -1.25
C ALA A 93 30.42 -47.26 -1.71
N ASN A 94 29.62 -47.94 -0.88
CA ASN A 94 28.19 -48.11 -1.12
C ASN A 94 27.48 -46.75 -1.06
N ASN A 95 26.92 -46.31 -2.18
CA ASN A 95 26.34 -44.97 -2.40
C ASN A 95 25.06 -44.63 -1.59
N SER A 96 24.68 -45.40 -0.57
CA SER A 96 23.40 -45.23 0.14
C SER A 96 23.52 -44.99 1.66
N VAL A 97 24.72 -44.76 2.19
CA VAL A 97 24.87 -44.47 3.63
C VAL A 97 24.40 -43.04 3.94
N PRO A 98 23.55 -42.84 4.98
CA PRO A 98 23.14 -41.49 5.38
C PRO A 98 24.35 -40.68 5.84
N LEU A 99 24.63 -39.58 5.14
CA LEU A 99 25.76 -38.72 5.43
C LEU A 99 25.54 -37.93 6.72
N HIS A 100 26.57 -37.87 7.58
CA HIS A 100 26.51 -37.07 8.80
C HIS A 100 26.45 -35.56 8.47
N ALA A 101 25.76 -34.79 9.32
CA ALA A 101 25.49 -33.38 9.07
C ALA A 101 26.77 -32.51 8.93
N LYS A 102 27.85 -32.87 9.65
CA LYS A 102 29.15 -32.16 9.54
C LYS A 102 29.85 -32.44 8.21
N ASP A 103 29.74 -33.66 7.69
CA ASP A 103 30.42 -34.08 6.45
C ASP A 103 29.73 -33.50 5.21
N ARG A 104 28.43 -33.24 5.32
CA ARG A 104 27.66 -32.54 4.28
C ARG A 104 28.25 -31.18 3.91
N ALA A 105 28.87 -30.46 4.86
CA ALA A 105 29.49 -29.17 4.58
C ALA A 105 30.80 -29.30 3.79
N LEU A 106 31.53 -30.41 3.95
CA LEU A 106 32.82 -30.69 3.31
C LEU A 106 32.64 -31.10 1.84
N LEU A 107 31.50 -31.67 1.47
CA LEU A 107 31.18 -32.02 0.09
C LEU A 107 30.75 -30.83 -0.78
N ARG A 108 30.71 -29.61 -0.22
CA ARG A 108 30.31 -28.42 -0.96
C ARG A 108 31.50 -27.88 -1.75
N ASP A 109 31.26 -27.54 -3.01
CA ASP A 109 32.26 -26.86 -3.85
C ASP A 109 32.66 -25.49 -3.28
N ALA A 110 33.92 -25.12 -3.45
CA ALA A 110 34.54 -23.93 -2.85
C ALA A 110 33.83 -22.62 -3.27
N GLY A 111 33.20 -22.61 -4.45
CA GLY A 111 32.45 -21.47 -4.99
C GLY A 111 31.03 -21.29 -4.44
N VAL A 112 30.42 -22.34 -3.86
CA VAL A 112 29.00 -22.33 -3.40
C VAL A 112 28.87 -21.76 -1.96
N GLY A 113 29.97 -21.15 -1.49
CA GLY A 113 30.22 -20.50 -0.21
C GLY A 113 29.13 -19.56 0.32
N LYS A 114 28.77 -18.61 -0.54
CA LYS A 114 28.20 -17.34 -0.13
C LYS A 114 27.00 -17.00 -1.00
N ILE A 115 25.92 -17.73 -0.81
CA ILE A 115 24.61 -17.27 -1.29
C ILE A 115 24.18 -16.22 -0.27
N ASN A 116 24.37 -14.95 -0.58
CA ASN A 116 23.88 -13.84 0.24
C ASN A 116 22.35 -13.91 0.27
N LYS A 117 21.79 -14.54 1.31
CA LYS A 117 20.34 -14.80 1.40
C LYS A 117 19.50 -13.56 1.72
N LEU A 118 20.13 -12.43 2.03
CA LEU A 118 19.44 -11.24 2.50
C LEU A 118 20.15 -10.03 1.92
N GLU A 119 19.58 -9.42 0.87
CA GLU A 119 19.90 -8.03 0.56
C GLU A 119 19.52 -7.18 1.77
N PRO A 120 20.37 -6.24 2.21
CA PRO A 120 20.03 -5.36 3.30
C PRO A 120 18.79 -4.55 2.91
N GLY A 121 17.73 -4.64 3.73
CA GLY A 121 16.50 -3.89 3.58
C GLY A 121 16.72 -2.41 3.86
N VAL A 122 17.34 -1.71 2.91
CA VAL A 122 17.63 -0.28 3.00
C VAL A 122 16.42 0.49 2.51
N SER A 123 15.79 1.28 3.38
CA SER A 123 14.51 1.97 3.12
C SER A 123 14.59 3.03 2.02
N PHE A 124 15.77 3.57 1.72
CA PHE A 124 15.97 4.59 0.69
C PHE A 124 16.30 4.02 -0.69
N LEU A 125 16.71 2.76 -0.78
CA LEU A 125 17.10 2.13 -2.04
C LEU A 125 15.90 1.38 -2.62
N ARG A 126 15.20 2.00 -3.59
CA ARG A 126 14.16 1.30 -4.34
C ARG A 126 14.81 0.29 -5.29
N ARG A 127 14.17 -0.88 -5.44
CA ARG A 127 14.54 -1.83 -6.47
C ARG A 127 14.30 -1.21 -7.84
N THR A 128 15.21 -1.44 -8.78
CA THR A 128 14.99 -1.09 -10.18
C THR A 128 13.92 -2.00 -10.78
N GLU A 129 13.21 -1.51 -11.79
CA GLU A 129 12.10 -2.22 -12.46
C GLU A 129 12.49 -3.63 -12.92
N TYR A 130 13.65 -3.78 -13.57
CA TYR A 130 14.16 -5.07 -14.04
C TYR A 130 14.40 -6.11 -12.93
N ILE A 131 14.73 -5.67 -11.71
CA ILE A 131 14.92 -6.57 -10.55
C ILE A 131 13.57 -6.98 -9.96
N ALA A 132 12.60 -6.05 -9.92
CA ALA A 132 11.24 -6.34 -9.50
C ALA A 132 10.51 -7.27 -10.48
N GLU A 133 10.75 -7.10 -11.78
CA GLU A 133 10.13 -7.89 -12.84
C GLU A 133 10.58 -9.36 -12.81
N ARG A 134 11.85 -9.65 -12.48
CA ARG A 134 12.33 -11.04 -12.30
C ARG A 134 11.56 -11.84 -11.24
N LEU A 135 11.02 -11.16 -10.22
CA LEU A 135 10.18 -11.81 -9.20
C LEU A 135 8.73 -11.97 -9.66
N ALA A 136 8.25 -11.09 -10.55
CA ALA A 136 6.91 -11.18 -11.15
C ALA A 136 6.85 -12.15 -12.34
N SER A 137 7.96 -12.38 -13.04
CA SER A 137 8.10 -13.33 -14.14
C SER A 137 8.39 -14.75 -13.68
N ALA A 138 8.75 -14.95 -12.41
CA ALA A 138 8.68 -16.24 -11.72
C ALA A 138 7.22 -16.64 -11.38
N LYS A 139 6.26 -16.25 -12.21
CA LYS A 139 5.01 -17.00 -12.29
C LYS A 139 5.40 -18.40 -12.79
N PRO A 140 4.94 -19.48 -12.17
CA PRO A 140 4.92 -20.75 -12.89
C PRO A 140 4.21 -20.45 -14.20
N GLU A 141 4.85 -20.79 -15.33
CA GLU A 141 4.18 -20.78 -16.62
C GLU A 141 2.79 -21.35 -16.38
N GLU A 142 1.77 -20.51 -16.58
CA GLU A 142 0.40 -20.96 -16.57
C GLU A 142 0.41 -22.09 -17.60
N LYS A 143 0.38 -23.35 -17.13
CA LYS A 143 -0.06 -24.46 -17.97
C LYS A 143 -1.28 -23.88 -18.68
N PRO A 144 -1.30 -23.77 -20.02
CA PRO A 144 -2.46 -23.24 -20.70
C PRO A 144 -3.61 -24.01 -20.09
N LEU A 145 -4.52 -23.32 -19.38
CA LEU A 145 -5.76 -23.95 -18.96
C LEU A 145 -6.24 -24.60 -20.24
N ALA A 146 -6.25 -25.94 -20.26
CA ALA A 146 -6.67 -26.71 -21.41
C ALA A 146 -7.91 -25.97 -21.89
N LYS A 147 -7.83 -25.42 -23.11
CA LYS A 147 -8.91 -24.63 -23.70
C LYS A 147 -10.16 -25.38 -23.31
N ARG A 148 -10.93 -24.85 -22.36
CA ARG A 148 -12.30 -25.31 -22.19
C ARG A 148 -12.83 -24.93 -23.56
N GLU A 149 -12.93 -25.93 -24.43
CA GLU A 149 -13.68 -25.79 -25.66
C GLU A 149 -14.95 -25.06 -25.23
N PRO A 150 -15.31 -23.93 -25.86
CA PRO A 150 -16.54 -23.25 -25.49
C PRO A 150 -17.59 -24.34 -25.55
N ALA A 151 -18.11 -24.75 -24.38
CA ALA A 151 -19.07 -25.82 -24.29
C ALA A 151 -20.20 -25.29 -25.14
N ASN A 152 -20.33 -25.84 -26.35
CA ASN A 152 -20.93 -25.20 -27.52
C ASN A 152 -21.85 -24.04 -27.11
N ASP A 153 -21.52 -22.80 -27.49
CA ASP A 153 -22.46 -21.68 -27.42
C ASP A 153 -23.64 -22.02 -28.35
N ARG A 154 -24.44 -22.99 -27.92
CA ARG A 154 -25.65 -23.42 -28.58
C ARG A 154 -26.59 -22.29 -28.28
N VAL A 155 -26.88 -21.53 -29.32
CA VAL A 155 -27.92 -20.51 -29.33
C VAL A 155 -29.31 -21.18 -29.32
N ASP A 156 -29.40 -22.40 -28.77
CA ASP A 156 -30.64 -23.11 -28.55
C ASP A 156 -31.31 -22.52 -27.30
N PRO A 157 -32.62 -22.21 -27.35
CA PRO A 157 -33.33 -21.58 -26.23
C PRO A 157 -33.25 -22.42 -24.95
N ASP A 158 -33.34 -23.75 -25.07
CA ASP A 158 -33.24 -24.66 -23.92
C ASP A 158 -31.85 -24.63 -23.27
N SER A 159 -30.79 -24.51 -24.08
CA SER A 159 -29.42 -24.40 -23.57
C SER A 159 -29.18 -23.07 -22.86
N GLN A 160 -29.77 -21.99 -23.37
CA GLN A 160 -29.70 -20.68 -22.73
C GLN A 160 -30.44 -20.67 -21.39
N LEU A 161 -31.64 -21.29 -21.34
CA LEU A 161 -32.41 -21.42 -20.11
C LEU A 161 -31.60 -22.18 -19.05
N LEU A 162 -31.03 -23.33 -19.40
CA LEU A 162 -30.18 -24.10 -18.49
C LEU A 162 -28.95 -23.33 -18.01
N ALA A 163 -28.30 -22.55 -18.89
CA ALA A 163 -27.16 -21.72 -18.51
C ALA A 163 -27.56 -20.59 -17.56
N VAL A 164 -28.74 -19.98 -17.77
CA VAL A 164 -29.30 -18.98 -16.87
C VAL A 164 -29.59 -19.60 -15.51
N GLU A 165 -30.30 -20.74 -15.44
CA GLU A 165 -30.58 -21.45 -14.18
C GLU A 165 -29.31 -21.83 -13.43
N GLN A 166 -28.31 -22.37 -14.15
CA GLN A 166 -27.00 -22.69 -13.58
C GLN A 166 -26.31 -21.46 -13.00
N SER A 167 -26.42 -20.30 -13.64
CA SER A 167 -25.84 -19.06 -13.12
C SER A 167 -26.45 -18.64 -11.78
N PHE A 168 -27.77 -18.85 -11.59
CA PHE A 168 -28.45 -18.58 -10.32
C PHE A 168 -28.06 -19.61 -9.24
N ASP A 169 -27.99 -20.89 -9.58
CA ASP A 169 -27.53 -21.94 -8.66
C ASP A 169 -26.09 -21.69 -8.18
N ASP A 170 -25.20 -21.29 -9.08
CA ASP A 170 -23.80 -21.00 -8.77
C ASP A 170 -23.65 -19.70 -7.96
N ALA A 171 -24.48 -18.69 -8.23
CA ALA A 171 -24.55 -17.48 -7.41
C ALA A 171 -25.04 -17.79 -5.98
N GLN A 172 -26.04 -18.67 -5.82
CA GLN A 172 -26.55 -19.08 -4.52
C GLN A 172 -25.50 -19.86 -3.72
N LYS A 173 -24.84 -20.84 -4.34
CA LYS A 173 -23.71 -21.57 -3.72
C LYS A 173 -22.60 -20.63 -3.26
N SER A 174 -22.33 -19.59 -4.05
CA SER A 174 -21.32 -18.58 -3.75
C SER A 174 -21.71 -17.69 -2.56
N LEU A 175 -23.00 -17.39 -2.42
CA LEU A 175 -23.54 -16.65 -1.28
C LEU A 175 -23.44 -17.49 0.00
N ASP A 176 -23.92 -18.74 -0.05
CA ASP A 176 -23.94 -19.65 1.11
C ASP A 176 -22.53 -19.99 1.60
N ASN A 177 -21.57 -20.23 0.68
CA ASN A 177 -20.22 -20.69 0.99
C ASN A 177 -19.12 -19.70 0.54
N TYR A 178 -19.28 -18.41 0.82
CA TYR A 178 -18.35 -17.38 0.35
C TYR A 178 -16.87 -17.59 0.76
N LYS A 179 -16.60 -18.27 1.89
CA LYS A 179 -15.23 -18.52 2.37
C LYS A 179 -14.42 -19.47 1.48
N GLU A 180 -15.10 -20.28 0.69
CA GLU A 180 -14.47 -21.22 -0.24
C GLU A 180 -14.08 -20.56 -1.56
N LEU A 181 -14.67 -19.40 -1.87
CA LEU A 181 -14.38 -18.63 -3.08
C LEU A 181 -12.94 -18.15 -3.07
N ARG A 182 -12.23 -18.48 -4.16
CA ARG A 182 -10.84 -18.09 -4.39
C ARG A 182 -10.77 -17.07 -5.51
N HIS A 183 -9.92 -16.07 -5.36
CA HIS A 183 -9.71 -15.09 -6.42
C HIS A 183 -9.11 -15.77 -7.68
N PRO A 184 -9.67 -15.54 -8.89
CA PRO A 184 -9.33 -16.30 -10.09
C PRO A 184 -7.84 -16.22 -10.48
N ARG A 185 -7.20 -15.07 -10.28
CA ARG A 185 -5.75 -14.89 -10.55
C ARG A 185 -4.85 -15.04 -9.32
N LYS A 186 -5.41 -15.02 -8.10
CA LYS A 186 -4.67 -14.95 -6.84
C LYS A 186 -5.29 -15.95 -5.87
N THR A 187 -5.05 -17.23 -6.12
CA THR A 187 -5.71 -18.35 -5.44
C THR A 187 -5.53 -18.40 -3.91
N LYS A 188 -4.59 -17.62 -3.37
CA LYS A 188 -4.38 -17.45 -1.92
C LYS A 188 -5.39 -16.49 -1.27
N LEU A 189 -6.02 -15.61 -2.04
CA LEU A 189 -7.02 -14.68 -1.55
C LEU A 189 -8.38 -15.37 -1.46
N ARG A 190 -9.09 -15.10 -0.36
CA ARG A 190 -10.44 -15.60 -0.06
C ARG A 190 -11.41 -14.43 0.04
N ALA A 191 -12.68 -14.66 -0.29
CA ALA A 191 -13.71 -13.63 -0.12
C ALA A 191 -14.01 -13.39 1.37
N THR A 192 -14.18 -12.13 1.74
CA THR A 192 -14.52 -11.70 3.10
C THR A 192 -16.02 -11.60 3.31
N ALA A 193 -16.75 -11.15 2.30
CA ALA A 193 -18.20 -11.04 2.29
C ALA A 193 -18.72 -11.21 0.86
N ALA A 194 -19.95 -11.71 0.71
CA ALA A 194 -20.68 -11.79 -0.54
C ALA A 194 -22.03 -11.07 -0.35
N PHE A 195 -22.42 -10.24 -1.31
CA PHE A 195 -23.67 -9.46 -1.26
C PHE A 195 -24.54 -9.84 -2.45
N PRO A 196 -25.82 -10.19 -2.24
CA PRO A 196 -26.76 -10.41 -3.33
C PRO A 196 -27.06 -9.09 -4.05
N LEU A 197 -27.12 -9.13 -5.38
CA LEU A 197 -27.52 -7.99 -6.20
C LEU A 197 -28.97 -8.18 -6.63
N LEU A 198 -29.89 -7.61 -5.86
CA LEU A 198 -31.32 -7.63 -6.16
C LEU A 198 -31.75 -6.29 -6.79
N PRO A 199 -32.55 -6.28 -7.86
CA PRO A 199 -33.13 -5.05 -8.37
C PRO A 199 -34.20 -4.55 -7.39
N ASP A 200 -34.03 -3.32 -6.91
CA ASP A 200 -35.03 -2.64 -6.06
C ASP A 200 -36.09 -1.99 -6.95
N THR A 201 -37.32 -2.53 -6.95
CA THR A 201 -38.43 -2.02 -7.77
C THR A 201 -39.04 -0.74 -7.20
N GLY A 202 -38.92 -0.48 -5.90
CA GLY A 202 -39.52 0.69 -5.24
C GLY A 202 -38.71 1.97 -5.46
N LEU A 203 -37.40 1.85 -5.69
CA LEU A 203 -36.50 2.99 -5.88
C LEU A 203 -36.11 3.28 -7.34
N MET A 204 -36.56 2.49 -8.33
CA MET A 204 -36.13 2.67 -9.74
C MET A 204 -36.45 4.05 -10.30
N ASP A 205 -37.54 4.68 -9.87
CA ASP A 205 -37.96 6.00 -10.35
C ASP A 205 -37.31 7.16 -9.58
N THR A 206 -36.49 6.86 -8.56
CA THR A 206 -35.88 7.89 -7.70
C THR A 206 -34.52 8.34 -8.24
N THR A 207 -34.31 9.66 -8.29
CA THR A 207 -33.02 10.24 -8.68
C THR A 207 -32.10 10.33 -7.47
N PHE A 208 -30.94 9.68 -7.54
CA PHE A 208 -29.95 9.74 -6.47
C PHE A 208 -28.98 10.91 -6.66
N MET A 209 -28.60 11.55 -5.55
CA MET A 209 -27.55 12.58 -5.51
C MET A 209 -26.44 12.14 -4.57
N ALA A 210 -25.21 11.99 -5.10
CA ALA A 210 -24.05 11.65 -4.29
C ALA A 210 -23.44 12.90 -3.64
N VAL A 211 -23.66 13.08 -2.34
CA VAL A 211 -23.10 14.20 -1.57
C VAL A 211 -21.77 13.79 -0.94
N LYS A 212 -20.67 14.43 -1.37
CA LYS A 212 -19.33 14.24 -0.79
C LYS A 212 -18.92 15.48 -0.02
N PHE A 213 -18.75 15.35 1.30
CA PHE A 213 -18.21 16.42 2.13
C PHE A 213 -16.69 16.51 1.97
N THR A 214 -16.20 17.63 1.46
CA THR A 214 -14.77 17.91 1.38
C THR A 214 -14.20 18.15 2.78
N GLY A 215 -13.47 17.15 3.28
CA GLY A 215 -12.84 17.18 4.61
C GLY A 215 -13.46 16.21 5.61
N LEU A 216 -13.04 14.94 5.56
CA LEU A 216 -13.48 13.88 6.48
C LEU A 216 -13.22 14.20 7.97
N ALA A 217 -12.25 15.07 8.26
CA ALA A 217 -11.93 15.51 9.63
C ALA A 217 -12.97 16.48 10.21
N LEU A 218 -13.83 17.09 9.39
CA LEU A 218 -14.85 18.02 9.88
C LEU A 218 -15.99 17.27 10.59
N MET A 219 -16.45 16.13 10.07
CA MET A 219 -17.51 15.36 10.72
C MET A 219 -17.11 14.83 12.08
N SER A 220 -15.89 14.28 12.22
CA SER A 220 -15.41 13.79 13.51
C SER A 220 -15.25 14.93 14.52
N ARG A 221 -14.77 16.09 14.08
CA ARG A 221 -14.68 17.31 14.90
C ARG A 221 -16.05 17.84 15.31
N GLU A 222 -17.02 17.86 14.40
CA GLU A 222 -18.39 18.30 14.69
C GLU A 222 -19.07 17.34 15.68
N LEU A 223 -18.87 16.03 15.51
CA LEU A 223 -19.35 15.00 16.44
C LEU A 223 -18.73 15.20 17.84
N GLN A 224 -17.41 15.42 17.92
CA GLN A 224 -16.73 15.74 19.19
C GLN A 224 -17.23 17.04 19.81
N ALA A 225 -17.48 18.08 19.00
CA ALA A 225 -18.03 19.34 19.48
C ALA A 225 -19.45 19.19 20.04
N GLN A 226 -20.30 18.39 19.39
CA GLN A 226 -21.64 18.07 19.90
C GLN A 226 -21.59 17.24 21.18
N ARG A 227 -20.73 16.21 21.25
CA ARG A 227 -20.44 15.46 22.49
C ARG A 227 -20.01 16.39 23.63
N SER A 228 -19.18 17.38 23.33
CA SER A 228 -18.69 18.33 24.33
C SER A 228 -19.76 19.31 24.81
N ARG A 229 -20.69 19.70 23.93
CA ARG A 229 -21.83 20.58 24.23
C ARG A 229 -22.91 19.88 25.05
N GLU A 230 -23.28 18.66 24.65
CA GLU A 230 -24.39 17.92 25.23
C GLU A 230 -23.97 16.95 26.36
N LYS A 231 -22.65 16.72 26.51
CA LYS A 231 -22.00 15.90 27.55
C LYS A 231 -22.74 14.57 27.76
N GLY A 232 -23.45 14.44 28.88
CA GLY A 232 -24.15 13.20 29.27
C GLY A 232 -25.54 13.00 28.63
N LYS A 233 -26.04 13.97 27.85
CA LYS A 233 -27.32 13.84 27.13
C LYS A 233 -27.14 13.44 25.66
N PHE A 234 -25.90 13.35 25.19
CA PHE A 234 -25.60 13.00 23.80
C PHE A 234 -25.81 11.50 23.58
N ASP A 235 -26.81 11.16 22.79
CA ASP A 235 -27.07 9.79 22.36
C ASP A 235 -26.48 9.59 20.96
N GLU A 236 -25.43 8.77 20.87
CA GLU A 236 -24.75 8.52 19.61
C GLU A 236 -25.63 7.78 18.60
N GLN A 237 -26.54 6.92 19.05
CA GLN A 237 -27.40 6.15 18.16
C GLN A 237 -28.45 7.06 17.54
N LEU A 238 -29.09 7.87 18.36
CA LEU A 238 -30.05 8.87 17.90
C LEU A 238 -29.40 9.86 16.92
N HIS A 239 -28.18 10.32 17.20
CA HIS A 239 -27.48 11.23 16.29
C HIS A 239 -27.21 10.58 14.93
N ARG A 240 -26.79 9.31 14.91
CA ARG A 240 -26.62 8.55 13.66
C ARG A 240 -27.95 8.42 12.92
N ASP A 241 -29.02 8.07 13.63
CA ASP A 241 -30.34 7.89 13.04
C ASP A 241 -30.89 9.22 12.48
N ALA A 242 -30.66 10.33 13.18
CA ALA A 242 -31.00 11.68 12.70
C ALA A 242 -30.26 12.06 11.42
N LEU A 243 -29.00 11.62 11.27
CA LEU A 243 -28.23 11.82 10.05
C LEU A 243 -28.71 10.93 8.91
N THR A 244 -29.08 9.67 9.18
CA THR A 244 -29.65 8.77 8.15
C THR A 244 -30.98 9.29 7.60
N CYS A 245 -31.77 9.95 8.45
CA CYS A 245 -33.06 10.52 8.11
C CYS A 245 -32.97 12.00 7.68
N ALA A 246 -31.77 12.56 7.54
CA ALA A 246 -31.60 13.98 7.23
C ALA A 246 -31.98 14.27 5.77
N VAL A 247 -32.61 15.43 5.56
CA VAL A 247 -32.98 15.88 4.21
C VAL A 247 -32.00 16.93 3.74
N TYR A 248 -31.42 16.69 2.57
CA TYR A 248 -30.55 17.63 1.86
C TYR A 248 -31.34 18.32 0.76
N ARG A 249 -31.45 19.65 0.84
CA ARG A 249 -32.14 20.45 -0.17
C ARG A 249 -31.14 21.37 -0.87
N PRO A 250 -30.83 21.13 -2.15
CA PRO A 250 -30.06 22.08 -2.95
C PRO A 250 -30.92 23.32 -3.21
N ILE A 251 -30.31 24.49 -3.10
CA ILE A 251 -30.92 25.79 -3.35
C ILE A 251 -30.01 26.52 -4.33
N THR A 252 -30.60 26.93 -5.46
CA THR A 252 -29.95 27.74 -6.49
C THR A 252 -30.61 29.12 -6.49
N SER A 253 -29.91 30.13 -6.00
CA SER A 253 -30.35 31.54 -6.03
C SER A 253 -29.36 32.38 -6.85
N GLU A 254 -29.73 33.59 -7.24
CA GLU A 254 -28.83 34.51 -7.96
C GLU A 254 -27.55 34.82 -7.15
N ASP A 255 -27.66 34.81 -5.83
CA ASP A 255 -26.56 35.05 -4.89
C ASP A 255 -25.62 33.85 -4.68
N GLY A 256 -25.95 32.67 -5.23
CA GLY A 256 -25.11 31.47 -5.15
C GLY A 256 -25.86 30.15 -5.01
N GLU A 257 -25.08 29.06 -5.01
CA GLU A 257 -25.56 27.68 -4.89
C GLU A 257 -25.11 27.04 -3.58
N TRP A 258 -26.06 26.58 -2.76
CA TRP A 258 -25.76 25.90 -1.50
C TRP A 258 -26.74 24.77 -1.22
N VAL A 259 -26.32 23.79 -0.43
CA VAL A 259 -27.17 22.72 0.10
C VAL A 259 -27.50 23.01 1.56
N SER A 260 -28.79 23.03 1.87
CA SER A 260 -29.30 23.17 3.23
C SER A 260 -29.64 21.79 3.82
N VAL A 261 -29.15 21.53 5.04
CA VAL A 261 -29.39 20.29 5.77
C VAL A 261 -30.50 20.49 6.78
N TYR A 262 -31.49 19.61 6.75
CA TYR A 262 -32.59 19.59 7.68
C TYR A 262 -32.57 18.30 8.50
N GLN A 263 -32.72 18.42 9.82
CA GLN A 263 -32.69 17.31 10.77
C GLN A 263 -33.94 17.29 11.65
N MET A 264 -34.39 16.08 11.99
CA MET A 264 -35.44 15.86 12.98
C MET A 264 -34.85 15.94 14.39
N LYS A 265 -35.60 16.53 15.34
CA LYS A 265 -35.22 16.54 16.77
C LYS A 265 -36.06 15.58 17.62
N ASP A 266 -37.22 15.17 17.11
CA ASP A 266 -38.17 14.34 17.84
C ASP A 266 -37.78 12.87 17.76
N LYS A 267 -37.57 12.22 18.91
CA LYS A 267 -37.01 10.86 18.98
C LYS A 267 -37.95 9.79 18.40
N ALA A 268 -39.23 9.83 18.78
CA ALA A 268 -40.23 8.84 18.38
C ALA A 268 -40.48 8.90 16.87
N ALA A 269 -40.75 10.09 16.35
CA ALA A 269 -40.97 10.32 14.92
C ALA A 269 -39.77 9.90 14.05
N LEU A 270 -38.56 10.06 14.56
CA LEU A 270 -37.32 9.66 13.88
C LEU A 270 -37.13 8.15 13.84
N GLN A 271 -37.48 7.44 14.92
CA GLN A 271 -37.47 5.96 14.92
C GLN A 271 -38.53 5.39 13.99
N GLU A 272 -39.75 5.95 13.99
CA GLU A 272 -40.81 5.56 13.05
C GLU A 272 -40.45 5.82 11.60
N LEU A 273 -39.86 6.98 11.30
CA LEU A 273 -39.42 7.29 9.94
C LEU A 273 -38.29 6.36 9.50
N LYS A 274 -37.34 6.06 10.40
CA LYS A 274 -36.29 5.10 10.12
C LYS A 274 -36.84 3.70 9.86
N SER A 275 -37.76 3.21 10.70
CA SER A 275 -38.38 1.90 10.47
C SER A 275 -39.13 1.83 9.14
N LYS A 276 -39.77 2.93 8.72
CA LYS A 276 -40.42 3.05 7.41
C LYS A 276 -39.44 3.14 6.22
N LEU A 277 -38.23 3.68 6.44
CA LEU A 277 -37.18 3.71 5.41
C LEU A 277 -36.47 2.36 5.25
N ASP A 278 -36.37 1.61 6.35
CA ASP A 278 -35.76 0.27 6.35
C ASP A 278 -36.79 -0.81 5.96
N SER A 279 -38.09 -0.51 6.01
CA SER A 279 -39.15 -1.46 5.63
C SER A 279 -39.26 -1.65 4.12
N THR A 280 -39.27 -2.91 3.69
CA THR A 280 -39.56 -3.38 2.32
C THR A 280 -41.06 -3.31 1.96
N GLU A 281 -41.91 -2.73 2.82
CA GLU A 281 -43.37 -2.65 2.59
C GLU A 281 -43.74 -1.98 1.26
N LYS A 282 -42.96 -0.98 0.83
CA LYS A 282 -43.15 -0.32 -0.47
C LYS A 282 -42.88 -1.23 -1.68
N GLU A 283 -42.10 -2.28 -1.49
CA GLU A 283 -41.75 -3.24 -2.55
C GLU A 283 -42.79 -4.38 -2.63
N GLN A 284 -43.67 -4.52 -1.64
CA GLN A 284 -44.76 -5.49 -1.70
C GLN A 284 -45.80 -5.02 -2.73
N PRO A 285 -46.38 -5.94 -3.53
CA PRO A 285 -47.42 -5.57 -4.47
C PRO A 285 -48.60 -4.99 -3.70
N ALA A 286 -48.87 -3.69 -3.92
CA ALA A 286 -50.02 -3.03 -3.31
C ALA A 286 -51.29 -3.79 -3.70
N ASN A 287 -52.06 -4.24 -2.71
CA ASN A 287 -53.38 -4.77 -2.99
C ASN A 287 -54.24 -3.61 -3.49
N LEU A 288 -54.93 -3.77 -4.62
CA LEU A 288 -55.81 -2.76 -5.23
C LEU A 288 -56.93 -2.24 -4.29
N LEU A 289 -57.12 -2.87 -3.13
CA LEU A 289 -58.09 -2.54 -2.09
C LEU A 289 -57.52 -1.72 -0.93
N ASP A 290 -56.20 -1.64 -0.80
CA ASP A 290 -55.53 -0.76 0.16
C ASP A 290 -55.50 0.63 -0.49
N GLY A 291 -56.51 1.44 -0.18
CA GLY A 291 -56.68 2.78 -0.75
C GLY A 291 -55.44 3.66 -0.51
N ASP A 292 -55.20 4.60 -1.42
CA ASP A 292 -54.11 5.57 -1.34
C ASP A 292 -53.94 6.09 0.11
N ASP A 293 -52.74 5.94 0.67
CA ASP A 293 -52.36 6.37 2.02
C ASP A 293 -52.51 7.91 2.17
N THR A 294 -53.74 8.39 2.36
CA THR A 294 -54.04 9.82 2.55
C THR A 294 -53.71 10.32 3.96
N ASP A 295 -53.41 9.42 4.90
CA ASP A 295 -53.11 9.71 6.31
C ASP A 295 -51.61 9.49 6.64
N ALA A 296 -50.71 9.83 5.73
CA ALA A 296 -49.29 9.80 6.01
C ALA A 296 -48.92 10.79 7.14
N PRO A 297 -48.20 10.37 8.20
CA PRO A 297 -47.84 11.26 9.30
C PRO A 297 -46.90 12.37 8.82
N ALA A 298 -47.23 13.61 9.17
CA ALA A 298 -46.42 14.78 8.82
C ALA A 298 -45.20 14.92 9.75
N TYR A 299 -43.99 14.76 9.21
CA TYR A 299 -42.72 14.90 9.93
C TYR A 299 -42.19 16.35 9.86
N ARG A 300 -41.80 16.93 11.01
CA ARG A 300 -41.31 18.32 11.12
C ARG A 300 -39.79 18.41 11.20
N PHE A 301 -39.16 18.75 10.09
CA PHE A 301 -37.71 18.95 10.02
C PHE A 301 -37.29 20.38 10.40
N ARG A 302 -36.18 20.53 11.13
CA ARG A 302 -35.58 21.83 11.45
C ARG A 302 -34.31 22.06 10.64
N HIS A 303 -34.12 23.29 10.17
CA HIS A 303 -32.89 23.69 9.52
C HIS A 303 -31.69 23.53 10.47
N HIS A 304 -30.64 22.86 10.01
CA HIS A 304 -29.41 22.63 10.77
C HIS A 304 -28.27 23.54 10.29
N LYS A 305 -27.90 23.44 9.01
CA LYS A 305 -26.73 24.16 8.45
C LYS A 305 -26.78 24.25 6.92
N ASN A 306 -26.17 25.31 6.37
CA ASN A 306 -25.90 25.46 4.94
C ASN A 306 -24.45 25.02 4.63
N TYR A 307 -24.29 24.36 3.49
CA TYR A 307 -22.99 24.00 2.90
C TYR A 307 -22.93 24.53 1.49
N ASP A 308 -21.79 25.14 1.13
CA ASP A 308 -21.57 25.54 -0.26
C ASP A 308 -21.55 24.30 -1.16
N MET A 309 -22.16 24.42 -2.34
CA MET A 309 -22.32 23.32 -3.28
C MET A 309 -21.38 23.49 -4.47
N LEU A 310 -20.75 22.39 -4.88
CA LEU A 310 -20.18 22.24 -6.22
C LEU A 310 -20.97 21.15 -6.92
N TYR A 311 -21.88 21.54 -7.81
CA TYR A 311 -22.71 20.60 -8.54
C TYR A 311 -21.99 20.11 -9.80
N HIS A 312 -21.89 18.79 -9.94
CA HIS A 312 -21.35 18.13 -11.12
C HIS A 312 -22.47 17.37 -11.81
N PRO A 313 -23.08 17.92 -12.89
CA PRO A 313 -24.08 17.20 -13.65
C PRO A 313 -23.44 16.05 -14.44
N PHE A 314 -24.16 14.94 -14.53
CA PHE A 314 -23.77 13.82 -15.41
C PHE A 314 -24.04 14.16 -16.86
N SER A 315 -23.15 13.70 -17.75
CA SER A 315 -23.29 13.97 -19.18
C SER A 315 -24.22 12.97 -19.85
N LYS A 316 -24.32 11.75 -19.30
CA LYS A 316 -25.10 10.64 -19.87
C LYS A 316 -26.10 10.08 -18.85
N PRO A 317 -27.28 9.58 -19.31
CA PRO A 317 -28.33 9.06 -18.44
C PRO A 317 -27.99 7.75 -17.71
N TYR A 318 -26.92 7.04 -18.09
CA TYR A 318 -26.49 5.76 -17.49
C TYR A 318 -25.01 5.76 -17.11
N GLU A 319 -24.50 6.91 -16.68
CA GLU A 319 -23.08 7.07 -16.32
C GLU A 319 -22.76 6.45 -14.95
N GLU A 320 -23.72 6.46 -14.02
CA GLU A 320 -23.53 5.94 -12.66
C GLU A 320 -24.60 4.91 -12.28
N LEU A 321 -24.17 3.94 -11.47
CA LEU A 321 -25.01 2.93 -10.82
C LEU A 321 -24.85 3.09 -9.31
N ALA A 322 -25.93 3.41 -8.60
CA ALA A 322 -25.93 3.46 -7.15
C ALA A 322 -26.23 2.07 -6.58
N LEU A 323 -25.33 1.54 -5.75
CA LEU A 323 -25.51 0.28 -5.06
C LEU A 323 -25.68 0.54 -3.56
N LYS A 324 -26.84 0.20 -3.00
CA LYS A 324 -27.08 0.21 -1.55
C LYS A 324 -26.81 -1.19 -1.00
N PHE A 325 -25.84 -1.29 -0.10
CA PHE A 325 -25.60 -2.53 0.63
C PHE A 325 -26.52 -2.58 1.86
N VAL A 326 -27.45 -3.53 1.87
CA VAL A 326 -28.24 -3.86 3.06
C VAL A 326 -27.50 -4.99 3.78
N SER A 327 -26.87 -4.67 4.91
CA SER A 327 -26.31 -5.70 5.78
C SER A 327 -27.44 -6.32 6.59
N GLU A 328 -27.57 -7.64 6.58
CA GLU A 328 -28.42 -8.34 7.55
C GLU A 328 -27.95 -7.98 8.97
N SER A 329 -28.91 -7.67 9.84
CA SER A 329 -28.68 -7.17 11.19
C SER A 329 -28.01 -8.24 12.07
N GLY A 330 -26.69 -8.38 11.97
CA GLY A 330 -25.92 -9.36 12.75
C GLY A 330 -24.42 -9.44 12.44
N GLU A 331 -23.96 -8.99 11.27
CA GLU A 331 -22.54 -9.14 10.92
C GLU A 331 -21.68 -7.95 11.36
N THR A 332 -20.71 -8.24 12.23
CA THR A 332 -19.76 -7.27 12.77
C THR A 332 -18.92 -6.64 11.66
N LYS A 333 -18.99 -5.30 11.57
CA LYS A 333 -18.26 -4.48 10.59
C LYS A 333 -16.75 -4.70 10.65
N SER A 334 -16.18 -5.43 9.70
CA SER A 334 -14.78 -5.26 9.30
C SER A 334 -14.71 -4.21 8.20
N LEU A 335 -14.04 -3.09 8.48
CA LEU A 335 -13.83 -1.97 7.57
C LEU A 335 -13.37 -2.45 6.18
N LEU A 336 -14.21 -2.19 5.17
CA LEU A 336 -13.86 -2.29 3.75
C LEU A 336 -12.90 -1.14 3.42
N ALA A 337 -11.66 -1.46 3.12
CA ALA A 337 -10.80 -0.60 2.33
C ALA A 337 -11.06 -0.94 0.86
N VAL A 338 -11.69 0.00 0.14
CA VAL A 338 -11.80 -0.02 -1.33
C VAL A 338 -10.47 0.39 -1.93
#